data_AF-X0W6T9-F1
#
_entry.id   AF-X0W6T9-F1
#
_cell.length_a   1.000
_cell.length_b   1.000
_cell.length_c   1.000
_cell.angle_alpha   90.00
_cell.angle_beta   90.00
_cell.angle_gamma   90.00
#
_symmetry.space_group_name_H-M   'P 1'
#
loop_
_entity.id
_entity.type
_entity.pdbx_description
1 polymer ?
#
loop_
_entity_poly.entity_id
_entity_poly.type
_entity_poly.pdbx_seq_one_letter_code
_entity_poly.pdbx_strand_id
1 'polypeptide(L)' 'KDGGIQTKVRVTVEIEGKDRPGCVIDTISRFYP' A
#
# COMPACT_ATOMS: atom_id res chain seq x y z
N LYS A 1 -0.59 -17.63 20.73
CA LYS A 1 0.59 -17.84 19.86
C LYS A 1 0.10 -17.66 18.44
N ASP A 2 0.26 -16.52 17.78
CA ASP A 2 1.29 -15.49 17.90
C ASP A 2 0.72 -14.14 17.46
N GLY A 3 1.11 -13.06 18.12
CA GLY A 3 0.65 -11.70 17.78
C GLY A 3 1.29 -11.25 16.47
N GLY A 4 0.61 -11.45 15.35
CA GLY A 4 1.04 -10.95 14.05
C GLY A 4 0.80 -9.44 13.92
N ILE A 5 1.77 -8.71 13.40
CA ILE A 5 1.63 -7.29 13.07
C ILE A 5 1.20 -7.19 11.61
N GLN A 6 0.14 -6.44 11.33
CA GLN A 6 -0.32 -6.18 9.97
C GLN A 6 -0.12 -4.71 9.60
N THR A 7 0.50 -4.49 8.44
CA THR A 7 0.62 -3.16 7.84
C THR A 7 -0.22 -3.10 6.57
N LYS A 8 -0.93 -1.99 6.39
CA LYS A 8 -1.62 -1.66 5.15
C LYS A 8 -0.99 -0.39 4.59
N VAL A 9 -0.53 -0.45 3.35
CA VAL A 9 0.09 0.69 2.66
C VAL A 9 -0.66 0.94 1.36
N ARG A 10 -1.08 2.18 1.14
CA ARG A 10 -1.60 2.65 -0.14
C ARG A 10 -0.51 3.46 -0.84
N VAL A 11 -0.20 3.07 -2.06
CA VAL A 11 0.72 3.79 -2.95
C VAL A 11 -0.09 4.38 -4.09
N THR A 12 0.02 5.70 -4.25
CA THR A 12 -0.57 6.41 -5.38
C THR A 12 0.55 6.90 -6.28
N VAL A 13 0.52 6.50 -7.55
CA VAL A 13 1.49 6.93 -8.56
C VAL A 13 0.88 8.04 -9.40
N GLU A 14 1.43 9.24 -9.27
CA GLU A 14 1.03 10.40 -10.06
C GLU A 14 1.87 10.51 -11.34
N ILE A 15 1.26 11.04 -12.40
CA ILE A 15 1.96 11.36 -13.65
C ILE A 15 1.85 12.87 -13.83
N GLU A 16 3.00 13.53 -14.04
CA GLU A 16 3.06 14.96 -14.22
C GLU A 16 2.17 15.42 -15.39
N GLY A 17 1.36 16.46 -15.14
CA GLY A 17 0.42 17.01 -16.13
C GLY A 17 -0.83 16.15 -16.37
N LYS A 18 -1.13 15.17 -15.50
CA LYS A 18 -2.39 14.40 -15.55
C LYS A 18 -3.29 14.76 -14.37
N ASP A 19 -4.60 14.80 -14.64
CA ASP A 19 -5.61 15.15 -13.65
C ASP A 19 -6.03 13.98 -12.74
N ARG A 20 -5.46 12.80 -12.97
CA ARG A 20 -5.77 11.58 -12.19
C ARG A 20 -4.53 10.69 -12.05
N PRO A 21 -4.44 9.91 -10.96
CA PRO A 21 -3.32 9.01 -10.74
C PRO A 21 -3.22 7.99 -11.86
N GLY A 22 -1.98 7.67 -12.23
CA GLY A 22 -1.68 6.62 -13.19
C GLY A 22 -1.96 5.23 -12.61
N CYS A 23 -1.76 5.05 -11.30
CA CYS A 23 -2.05 3.81 -10.60
C CYS A 23 -2.29 4.08 -9.11
N VAL A 24 -3.14 3.26 -8.49
CA VAL A 24 -3.33 3.20 -7.03
C VAL A 24 -3.21 1.74 -6.61
N ILE A 25 -2.31 1.47 -5.68
CA ILE A 25 -1.96 0.11 -5.24
C ILE A 25 -2.17 0.03 -3.73
N ASP A 26 -2.89 -1.00 -3.29
CA ASP A 26 -3.03 -1.34 -1.88
C ASP A 26 -2.22 -2.60 -1.57
N THR A 27 -1.28 -2.48 -0.65
CA THR A 27 -0.43 -3.58 -0.18
C THR A 27 -0.80 -3.94 1.25
N ILE A 28 -0.96 -5.24 1.51
CA ILE A 28 -1.15 -5.78 2.85
C ILE A 28 0.06 -6.66 3.17
N SER A 29 0.77 -6.31 4.24
CA SER A 29 1.88 -7.09 4.77
C SER A 29 1.54 -7.62 6.15
N ARG A 30 1.90 -8.88 6.41
CA ARG A 30 1.71 -9.53 7.72
C ARG A 30 3.06 -10.06 8.19
N PHE A 31 3.45 -9.65 9.39
CA PHE A 31 4.68 -10.05 10.05
C PHE A 31 4.32 -10.91 11.25
N TYR A 32 4.82 -12.14 11.27
CA TYR A 32 4.68 -13.05 12.41
C TYR A 32 6.02 -13.11 13.15
N PRO A 33 6.04 -13.25 14.49
CA PRO A 33 7.27 -13.42 15.28
C PRO A 33 8.11 -14.62 14.86
#